data_AF-A0A7X7AD04-F1
#
_entry.id   AF-A0A7X7AD04-F1
#
_cell.length_a   1.000
_cell.length_b   1.000
_cell.length_c   1.000
_cell.angle_alpha   90.00
_cell.angle_beta   90.00
_cell.angle_gamma   90.00
#
_symmetry.space_group_name_H-M   'P 1'
#
loop_
_entity.id
_entity.type
_entity.pdbx_description
1 polymer ?
#
loop_
_entity_poly.entity_id
_entity_poly.type
_entity_poly.pdbx_seq_one_letter_code
_entity_poly.pdbx_strand_id
1 'polypeptide(L)'
;MHEILEITIPIVMVILELIAVIVIVIGTIKSVIIFIQNYFTDKENSIIREMASSMSLALEFILAAEILQTMIVDDRNQLITMSVLLILRIIITFVLHWELESTSKHKTLN
;
A
#
# COMPACT_ATOMS: atom_id res chain seq x y z
N MET A 1 30.30 -12.00 -3.47
CA MET A 1 28.88 -12.34 -3.25
C MET A 1 28.19 -11.29 -2.37
N HIS A 2 28.80 -10.84 -1.26
CA HIS A 2 28.28 -9.71 -0.46
C HIS A 2 28.21 -8.39 -1.23
N GLU A 3 29.27 -7.99 -1.94
CA GLU A 3 29.31 -6.71 -2.69
C GLU A 3 28.21 -6.56 -3.76
N ILE A 4 27.78 -7.67 -4.39
CA ILE A 4 26.73 -7.63 -5.42
C ILE A 4 25.38 -7.29 -4.79
N LEU A 5 25.10 -7.81 -3.59
CA LEU A 5 23.86 -7.55 -2.86
C LEU A 5 23.81 -6.11 -2.34
N GLU A 6 24.93 -5.60 -1.82
CA GLU A 6 25.05 -4.22 -1.33
C GLU A 6 24.78 -3.17 -2.43
N ILE A 7 25.05 -3.48 -3.69
CA ILE A 7 24.78 -2.57 -4.82
C ILE A 7 23.38 -2.82 -5.42
N THR A 8 23.00 -4.08 -5.59
CA THR A 8 21.77 -4.44 -6.32
C THR A 8 20.53 -4.16 -5.49
N ILE A 9 20.54 -4.51 -4.20
CA ILE A 9 19.35 -4.42 -3.38
C ILE A 9 18.87 -2.96 -3.23
N PRO A 10 19.74 -1.95 -2.97
CA PRO A 10 19.29 -0.55 -2.91
C PRO A 10 18.65 -0.06 -4.20
N ILE A 11 19.16 -0.47 -5.35
CA ILE A 11 18.58 -0.12 -6.66
C ILE A 11 17.17 -0.71 -6.77
N VAL A 12 16.99 -1.98 -6.40
CA VAL A 12 15.68 -2.65 -6.44
C VAL A 12 14.70 -2.00 -5.45
N MET A 13 15.14 -1.64 -4.24
CA MET A 13 14.30 -0.94 -3.25
C MET A 13 13.74 0.36 -3.82
N VAL A 14 14.58 1.22 -4.40
CA VAL A 14 14.15 2.50 -4.99
C VAL A 14 13.15 2.27 -6.12
N ILE A 15 13.33 1.24 -6.94
CA ILE A 15 12.39 0.89 -8.01
C ILE A 15 11.04 0.47 -7.43
N LEU A 16 11.02 -0.37 -6.40
CA LEU A 16 9.80 -0.82 -5.74
C LEU A 16 9.05 0.34 -5.08
N GLU A 17 9.76 1.22 -4.38
CA GLU A 17 9.19 2.43 -3.79
C GLU A 17 8.60 3.36 -4.86
N LEU A 18 9.29 3.54 -5.98
CA LEU A 18 8.82 4.37 -7.08
C LEU A 18 7.53 3.79 -7.70
N ILE A 19 7.46 2.48 -7.90
CA ILE A 19 6.25 1.80 -8.38
C ILE A 19 5.10 2.02 -7.40
N ALA A 20 5.34 1.88 -6.09
CA ALA A 20 4.32 2.12 -5.07
C ALA A 20 3.76 3.55 -5.15
N VAL A 21 4.64 4.55 -5.26
CA VAL A 21 4.25 5.96 -5.43
C VAL A 21 3.41 6.14 -6.70
N ILE A 22 3.82 5.57 -7.83
CA ILE A 22 3.08 5.66 -9.09
C ILE A 22 1.68 5.06 -8.95
N VAL A 23 1.56 3.89 -8.33
CA VAL A 23 0.27 3.22 -8.11
C VAL A 23 -0.66 4.08 -7.26
N ILE A 24 -0.16 4.67 -6.17
CA ILE A 24 -0.92 5.58 -5.30
C ILE A 24 -1.40 6.80 -6.08
N VAL A 25 -0.51 7.42 -6.86
CA VAL A 25 -0.84 8.60 -7.67
C VAL A 25 -1.94 8.28 -8.69
N ILE A 26 -1.81 7.18 -9.43
CA ILE A 26 -2.82 6.77 -10.41
C ILE A 26 -4.16 6.47 -9.74
N GLY A 27 -4.16 5.71 -8.63
CA GLY A 27 -5.37 5.39 -7.88
C GLY A 27 -6.07 6.63 -7.32
N THR A 28 -5.29 7.59 -6.83
CA THR A 28 -5.79 8.89 -6.35
C THR A 28 -6.40 9.70 -7.47
N ILE A 29 -5.71 9.84 -8.62
CA ILE A 29 -6.23 10.57 -9.79
C ILE A 29 -7.54 9.95 -10.26
N LYS A 30 -7.62 8.63 -10.40
CA LYS A 30 -8.86 7.93 -10.77
C LYS A 30 -9.99 8.21 -9.78
N SER A 31 -9.69 8.12 -8.49
CA SER A 31 -10.68 8.34 -7.43
C SER A 31 -11.21 9.78 -7.43
N VAL A 32 -10.35 10.76 -7.69
CA VAL A 32 -10.74 12.16 -7.85
C VAL A 32 -11.60 12.37 -9.11
N ILE A 33 -11.25 11.75 -10.23
CA ILE A 33 -12.06 11.82 -11.46
C ILE A 33 -13.46 11.25 -11.20
N ILE A 34 -13.54 10.08 -10.55
CA ILE A 34 -14.81 9.43 -10.18
C ILE A 34 -15.61 10.31 -9.22
N PHE A 35 -14.94 10.95 -8.24
CA PHE A 35 -15.58 11.87 -7.30
C PHE A 35 -16.21 13.08 -8.01
N ILE A 36 -15.48 13.74 -8.91
CA ILE A 36 -15.97 14.91 -9.65
C ILE A 36 -17.11 14.51 -10.60
N GLN A 37 -17.00 13.37 -11.28
CA GLN A 37 -18.05 12.89 -12.21
C GLN A 37 -19.33 12.44 -11.50
N ASN A 38 -19.21 11.86 -10.30
CA ASN A 38 -20.35 11.33 -9.54
C ASN A 38 -20.88 12.30 -8.48
N TYR A 39 -20.57 13.60 -8.56
CA TYR A 39 -21.11 14.62 -7.64
C TYR A 39 -22.66 14.64 -7.56
N PHE A 40 -23.35 14.01 -8.53
CA PHE A 40 -24.81 13.86 -8.59
C PHE A 40 -25.31 12.40 -8.45
N THR A 41 -24.48 11.42 -8.05
CA THR A 41 -24.91 10.00 -7.96
C THR A 41 -24.25 9.27 -6.78
N ASP A 42 -25.07 8.56 -5.97
CA ASP A 42 -24.70 7.80 -4.75
C ASP A 42 -23.75 6.59 -4.98
N LYS A 43 -22.61 6.79 -5.62
CA LYS A 43 -21.58 5.78 -5.85
C LYS A 43 -20.36 5.94 -4.93
N GLU A 44 -20.56 6.44 -3.72
CA GLU A 44 -19.51 6.63 -2.71
C GLU A 44 -18.68 5.34 -2.47
N ASN A 45 -19.34 4.18 -2.42
CA ASN A 45 -18.69 2.86 -2.26
C ASN A 45 -17.73 2.49 -3.39
N SER A 46 -17.81 3.12 -4.56
CA SER A 46 -16.88 2.87 -5.68
C SER A 46 -15.55 3.60 -5.52
N ILE A 47 -15.57 4.80 -4.93
CA ILE A 47 -14.38 5.63 -4.71
C ILE A 47 -13.51 5.02 -3.61
N ILE A 48 -14.12 4.67 -2.47
CA ILE A 48 -13.43 4.05 -1.33
C ILE A 48 -12.78 2.72 -1.77
N ARG A 49 -13.47 1.93 -2.60
CA ARG A 49 -12.95 0.66 -3.11
C ARG A 49 -11.77 0.84 -4.07
N GLU A 50 -11.84 1.79 -4.99
CA GLU A 50 -10.73 2.06 -5.92
C GLU A 50 -9.49 2.56 -5.16
N MET A 51 -9.69 3.47 -4.19
CA MET A 51 -8.61 3.93 -3.32
C MET A 51 -8.00 2.78 -2.52
N ALA A 52 -8.81 1.98 -1.82
CA ALA A 52 -8.33 0.85 -1.04
C ALA A 52 -7.57 -0.18 -1.88
N SER A 53 -8.05 -0.47 -3.10
CA SER A 53 -7.37 -1.35 -4.05
C SER A 53 -5.98 -0.84 -4.43
N SER A 54 -5.89 0.43 -4.83
CA SER A 54 -4.61 1.04 -5.20
C SER A 54 -3.63 1.14 -4.02
N MET A 55 -4.13 1.46 -2.83
CA MET A 55 -3.32 1.50 -1.61
C MET A 55 -2.81 0.11 -1.23
N SER A 56 -3.65 -0.93 -1.31
CA SER A 56 -3.23 -2.31 -1.02
C SER A 56 -2.11 -2.76 -1.94
N LEU A 57 -2.22 -2.48 -3.25
CA LEU A 57 -1.17 -2.83 -4.22
C LEU A 57 0.14 -2.08 -3.94
N ALA A 58 0.06 -0.78 -3.64
CA ALA A 58 1.24 0.01 -3.29
C ALA A 58 1.91 -0.50 -2.01
N LEU A 59 1.13 -0.90 -1.01
CA LEU A 59 1.63 -1.45 0.25
C LEU A 59 2.44 -2.74 0.05
N GLU A 60 2.04 -3.62 -0.88
CA GLU A 60 2.81 -4.82 -1.21
C GLU A 60 4.20 -4.49 -1.77
N PHE A 61 4.29 -3.47 -2.64
CA PHE A 61 5.57 -3.02 -3.18
C PHE A 61 6.49 -2.43 -2.11
N ILE A 62 5.96 -1.61 -1.19
CA ILE A 62 6.79 -1.07 -0.10
C ILE A 62 7.18 -2.17 0.89
N LEU A 63 6.30 -3.14 1.15
CA LEU A 63 6.63 -4.30 1.99
C LEU A 63 7.77 -5.14 1.36
N ALA A 64 7.76 -5.32 0.04
CA ALA A 64 8.86 -5.96 -0.67
C ALA A 64 10.18 -5.18 -0.52
N ALA A 65 10.13 -3.84 -0.62
CA ALA A 65 11.30 -2.99 -0.39
C ALA A 65 11.83 -3.10 1.05
N GLU A 66 10.94 -3.11 2.04
CA GLU A 66 11.29 -3.27 3.46
C GLU A 66 11.91 -4.63 3.76
N ILE A 67 11.38 -5.73 3.20
CA ILE A 67 11.99 -7.06 3.33
C ILE A 67 13.41 -7.06 2.77
N LEU A 68 13.60 -6.46 1.59
CA LEU A 68 14.92 -6.32 0.97
C LEU A 68 15.87 -5.49 1.83
N GLN A 69 15.39 -4.41 2.47
CA GLN A 69 16.17 -3.60 3.39
C GLN A 69 16.73 -4.42 4.56
N THR A 70 15.94 -5.36 5.09
CA THR A 70 16.39 -6.24 6.20
C THR A 70 17.53 -7.19 5.81
N MET A 71 17.78 -7.40 4.51
CA MET A 71 18.90 -8.22 4.02
C MET A 71 20.24 -7.48 4.02
N ILE A 72 20.26 -6.14 4.09
CA ILE A 72 21.50 -5.32 4.07
C ILE A 72 21.77 -4.63 5.41
N VAL A 73 20.72 -4.20 6.12
CA VAL A 73 20.90 -3.41 7.35
C VAL A 73 21.33 -4.35 8.48
N ASP A 74 22.58 -4.25 8.90
CA ASP A 74 23.09 -5.00 10.06
C ASP A 74 22.88 -4.25 11.40
N ASP A 75 22.55 -2.96 11.36
CA ASP A 75 22.28 -2.18 12.57
C ASP A 75 20.92 -2.54 13.18
N ARG A 76 20.96 -3.14 14.37
CA ARG A 76 19.77 -3.60 15.10
C ARG A 76 18.77 -2.47 15.38
N ASN A 77 19.24 -1.26 15.67
CA ASN A 77 18.34 -0.13 15.98
C ASN A 77 17.61 0.37 14.73
N GLN A 78 18.30 0.45 13.60
CA GLN A 78 17.72 0.82 12.31
C GLN A 78 16.73 -0.25 11.83
N LEU A 79 17.05 -1.54 11.97
CA LEU A 79 16.14 -2.65 11.67
C LEU A 79 14.85 -2.60 12.49
N ILE A 80 14.93 -2.31 13.79
CA ILE A 80 13.75 -2.23 14.67
C ILE A 80 12.81 -1.11 14.21
N THR A 81 13.36 0.06 13.87
CA THR A 81 12.55 1.21 13.46
C THR A 81 11.79 0.93 12.16
N MET A 82 12.44 0.26 11.19
CA MET A 82 11.79 -0.18 9.95
C MET A 82 10.71 -1.23 10.21
N SER A 83 10.98 -2.20 11.10
CA SER A 83 10.06 -3.31 11.41
C SER A 83 8.79 -2.83 12.13
N VAL A 84 8.88 -1.80 12.96
CA VAL A 84 7.69 -1.18 13.59
C VAL A 84 6.74 -0.64 12.52
N LEU A 85 7.28 0.03 11.50
CA LEU A 85 6.47 0.57 10.41
C LEU A 85 5.79 -0.54 9.59
N LEU A 86 6.50 -1.64 9.33
CA LEU A 86 5.95 -2.84 8.69
C LEU A 86 4.77 -3.43 9.50
N ILE A 87 4.90 -3.53 10.84
CA ILE A 87 3.81 -4.02 11.70
C ILE A 87 2.59 -3.10 11.64
N LEU A 88 2.79 -1.77 11.70
CA LEU A 88 1.69 -0.82 11.56
C LEU A 88 0.92 -1.04 10.24
N ARG A 89 1.65 -1.26 9.15
CA ARG A 89 1.04 -1.51 7.83
C ARG A 89 0.18 -2.77 7.80
N ILE A 90 0.66 -3.86 8.40
CA ILE A 90 -0.12 -5.11 8.50
C ILE A 90 -1.44 -4.83 9.22
N ILE A 91 -1.39 -4.14 10.36
CA ILE A 91 -2.59 -3.83 11.15
C ILE A 91 -3.57 -2.98 10.34
N ILE A 92 -3.12 -1.91 9.68
CA ILE A 92 -3.99 -1.02 8.90
C ILE A 92 -4.64 -1.77 7.73
N THR A 93 -3.89 -2.60 7.00
CA THR A 93 -4.42 -3.40 5.88
C THR A 93 -5.51 -4.37 6.36
N PHE A 94 -5.32 -5.04 7.50
CA PHE A 94 -6.33 -5.93 8.07
C PHE A 94 -7.60 -5.17 8.47
N VAL A 95 -7.46 -4.00 9.11
CA VAL A 95 -8.60 -3.15 9.49
C VAL A 95 -9.38 -2.70 8.26
N LEU A 96 -8.69 -2.25 7.21
CA LEU A 96 -9.32 -1.82 5.96
C LEU A 96 -10.07 -2.97 5.27
N HIS A 97 -9.49 -4.18 5.27
CA HIS A 97 -10.15 -5.37 4.73
C HIS A 97 -11.47 -5.67 5.45
N TRP A 98 -11.47 -5.62 6.79
CA TRP A 98 -12.69 -5.80 7.59
C TRP A 98 -13.75 -4.73 7.32
N GLU A 99 -13.36 -3.47 7.15
CA GLU A 99 -14.28 -2.38 6.83
C GLU A 99 -14.99 -2.62 5.47
N LEU A 100 -14.21 -2.99 4.44
CA LEU A 100 -14.74 -3.23 3.11
C LEU A 100 -15.68 -4.44 3.05
N GLU A 101 -15.38 -5.51 3.79
CA GLU A 101 -16.28 -6.67 3.92
C GLU A 101 -17.58 -6.29 4.65
N SER A 102 -17.49 -5.53 5.74
CA SER A 102 -18.67 -5.11 6.52
C SER A 102 -19.65 -4.27 5.69
N THR A 103 -19.14 -3.35 4.86
CA THR A 103 -19.94 -2.46 4.01
C THR A 103 -20.67 -3.23 2.90
N SER A 104 -20.09 -4.33 2.41
CA SER A 104 -20.73 -5.19 1.40
C SER A 104 -21.88 -6.05 1.95
N LYS A 105 -21.80 -6.48 3.22
CA LYS A 105 -22.86 -7.26 3.88
C LYS A 105 -24.11 -6.45 4.25
N HIS A 106 -23.97 -5.14 4.49
CA HIS A 106 -25.12 -4.32 4.87
C HIS A 106 -26.08 -4.03 3.70
N LYS A 107 -25.62 -4.19 2.45
CA LYS A 107 -26.42 -3.91 1.24
C LYS A 107 -27.25 -5.10 0.74
N THR A 108 -27.09 -6.30 1.32
CA THR A 108 -27.88 -7.49 0.95
C THR A 108 -29.09 -7.73 1.86
N LEU A 109 -29.36 -6.83 2.83
CA LEU A 109 -30.46 -6.93 3.79
C LEU A 109 -31.48 -5.78 3.69
N ASN A 110 -31.40 -4.93 2.66
CA ASN A 110 -32.41 -3.93 2.31
C ASN A 110 -32.91 -4.13 0.88
#